data_AF-A0A560FQD5-F1
#
_entry.id   AF-A0A560FQD5-F1
#
_cell.length_a   1.000
_cell.length_b   1.000
_cell.length_c   1.000
_cell.angle_alpha   90.00
_cell.angle_beta   90.00
_cell.angle_gamma   90.00
#
_symmetry.space_group_name_H-M   'P 1'
#
loop_
_entity.id
_entity.type
_entity.pdbx_description
1 polymer ?
#
loop_
_entity_poly.entity_id
_entity_poly.type
_entity_poly.pdbx_seq_one_letter_code
_entity_poly.pdbx_strand_id
1 'polypeptide(L)'
;MISAYISDSEADLRAASQQAVELALCAGGKQASASAVSGGGLQLGLRDGRLETAVRSGHRSLNLTVFKDGRVGSASTTTLDAEAIKRLVQEAVSIMQWAQPDADNGLADAADLAHDVPQPLRYEPAGDDAAAMAEEASGMERALHAVEMPAGTELRTSEVGLNCSEALSVMVTSSGFCRATLASTQARWCSALAARDGAMARDYAQSMACRRSDLRPAAWLAEWALRGATGQLGARTVPSGTGPVLFSPRTAQVLIEDLVGALMGAAQYRRASFLAGALGEQVAADHIDLIEDPFEPWGLASGAYDAEGVAGSRRPILDAGVVGGYFLNSLNARRLGMRTTGNASGPYNLTLSSRRPGGDGLAMRRHLGTGLLVTAITGGRTDPATGHWNRAVEGYWVEDGVPGFPVAGITLSGDMRTMLRGITHVGDDVERFGAFRTGSILVDAMHIGGRA
;
A
#
# COMPACT_ATOMS: atom_id res chain seq x y z
N MET A 1 -4.07 27.37 13.93
CA MET A 1 -4.18 26.42 12.81
C MET A 1 -3.22 25.28 13.08
N ILE A 2 -3.65 24.04 12.87
CA ILE A 2 -2.83 22.83 13.11
C ILE A 2 -1.68 22.76 12.09
N SER A 3 -1.91 23.25 10.87
CA SER A 3 -0.96 23.25 9.76
C SER A 3 -1.30 24.33 8.74
N ALA A 4 -0.36 24.65 7.84
CA ALA A 4 -0.58 25.50 6.67
C ALA A 4 -1.37 24.78 5.54
N TYR A 5 -1.54 23.46 5.63
CA TYR A 5 -2.21 22.64 4.61
C TYR A 5 -3.62 22.19 5.01
N ILE A 6 -4.01 22.39 6.27
CA ILE A 6 -5.32 21.98 6.79
C ILE A 6 -6.14 23.25 7.01
N SER A 7 -7.19 23.43 6.19
CA SER A 7 -8.01 24.65 6.20
C SER A 7 -9.09 24.67 7.27
N ASP A 8 -9.50 23.50 7.75
CA ASP A 8 -10.64 23.34 8.66
C ASP A 8 -10.15 22.79 10.01
N SER A 9 -10.69 23.32 11.11
CA SER A 9 -10.36 22.79 12.43
C SER A 9 -11.08 21.46 12.68
N GLU A 10 -10.62 20.72 13.69
CA GLU A 10 -11.32 19.52 14.15
C GLU A 10 -12.77 19.83 14.54
N ALA A 11 -13.01 20.99 15.16
CA ALA A 11 -14.35 21.43 15.54
C ALA A 11 -15.26 21.63 14.32
N ASP A 12 -14.75 22.22 13.24
CA ASP A 12 -15.51 22.44 12.00
C ASP A 12 -15.89 21.11 11.34
N LEU A 13 -14.91 20.20 11.19
CA LEU A 13 -15.13 18.89 10.59
C LEU A 13 -16.08 18.02 11.43
N ARG A 14 -15.95 18.09 12.76
CA ARG A 14 -16.84 17.41 13.70
C ARG A 14 -18.26 17.97 13.60
N ALA A 15 -18.42 19.28 13.59
CA ALA A 15 -19.73 19.92 13.48
C ALA A 15 -20.43 19.55 12.17
N ALA A 16 -19.72 19.60 11.04
CA ALA A 16 -20.27 19.21 9.73
C ALA A 16 -20.68 17.73 9.69
N SER A 17 -19.84 16.84 10.22
CA SER A 17 -20.12 15.40 10.27
C SER A 17 -21.31 15.08 11.19
N GLN A 18 -21.36 15.70 12.36
CA GLN A 18 -22.46 15.57 13.32
C GLN A 18 -23.78 16.06 12.71
N GLN A 19 -23.77 17.23 12.07
CA GLN A 19 -24.94 17.79 11.40
C GLN A 19 -25.45 16.86 10.30
N ALA A 20 -24.56 16.27 9.50
CA ALA A 20 -24.93 15.32 8.45
C ALA A 20 -25.60 14.07 9.02
N VAL A 21 -25.05 13.50 10.10
CA VAL A 21 -25.62 12.33 10.80
C VAL A 21 -27.00 12.66 11.37
N GLU A 22 -27.14 13.77 12.10
CA GLU A 22 -28.42 14.18 12.70
C GLU A 22 -29.51 14.42 11.65
N LEU A 23 -29.18 15.14 10.57
CA LEU A 23 -30.12 15.38 9.48
C LEU A 23 -30.50 14.07 8.77
N ALA A 24 -29.57 13.13 8.61
CA ALA A 24 -29.87 11.83 8.00
C ALA A 24 -30.86 11.00 8.84
N LEU A 25 -30.74 11.03 10.17
CA LEU A 25 -31.70 10.40 11.06
C LEU A 25 -33.08 11.07 10.98
N CYS A 26 -33.12 12.41 10.99
CA CYS A 26 -34.37 13.18 10.81
C CYS A 26 -35.02 12.93 9.45
N ALA A 27 -34.23 12.70 8.39
CA ALA A 27 -34.69 12.41 7.04
C ALA A 27 -35.11 10.94 6.82
N GLY A 28 -35.16 10.14 7.89
CA GLY A 28 -35.74 8.81 7.90
C GLY A 28 -34.75 7.65 7.84
N GLY A 29 -33.44 7.92 7.91
CA GLY A 29 -32.42 6.90 8.19
C GLY A 29 -32.54 6.37 9.62
N LYS A 30 -32.15 5.10 9.85
CA LYS A 30 -32.10 4.48 11.19
C LYS A 30 -30.70 4.49 11.78
N GLN A 31 -29.68 4.39 10.94
CA GLN A 31 -28.29 4.55 11.32
C GLN A 31 -27.57 5.40 10.28
N ALA A 32 -26.50 6.09 10.68
CA ALA A 32 -25.69 6.87 9.76
C ALA A 32 -24.24 6.97 10.24
N SER A 33 -23.32 7.09 9.31
CA SER A 33 -21.92 7.42 9.55
C SER A 33 -21.49 8.55 8.62
N ALA A 34 -20.77 9.53 9.15
CA ALA A 34 -20.15 10.59 8.40
C ALA A 34 -18.63 10.60 8.63
N SER A 35 -17.87 10.83 7.57
CA SER A 35 -16.43 11.03 7.63
C SER A 35 -16.06 12.30 6.87
N ALA A 36 -15.43 13.24 7.57
CA ALA A 36 -14.94 14.48 6.98
C ALA A 36 -13.42 14.54 7.02
N VAL A 37 -12.82 15.03 5.94
CA VAL A 37 -11.37 15.18 5.81
C VAL A 37 -11.07 16.61 5.36
N SER A 38 -10.02 17.21 5.94
CA SER A 38 -9.37 18.42 5.43
C SER A 38 -7.88 18.19 5.41
N GLY A 39 -7.25 18.48 4.29
CA GLY A 39 -5.84 18.20 4.10
C GLY A 39 -5.28 18.89 2.87
N GLY A 40 -4.00 18.67 2.64
CA GLY A 40 -3.29 19.31 1.56
C GLY A 40 -1.83 18.98 1.59
N GLY A 41 -1.06 19.68 0.77
CA GLY A 41 0.36 19.42 0.67
C GLY A 41 1.05 20.26 -0.38
N LEU A 42 2.33 19.97 -0.55
CA LEU A 42 3.19 20.56 -1.56
C LEU A 42 3.91 19.45 -2.31
N GLN A 43 3.85 19.51 -3.63
CA GLN A 43 4.59 18.64 -4.53
C GLN A 43 5.51 19.48 -5.41
N LEU A 44 6.77 19.04 -5.51
CA LEU A 44 7.78 19.63 -6.36
C LEU A 44 8.45 18.54 -7.21
N GLY A 45 8.72 18.86 -8.47
CA GLY A 45 9.35 17.95 -9.42
C GLY A 45 10.31 18.71 -10.33
N LEU A 46 11.53 18.20 -10.43
CA LEU A 46 12.54 18.69 -11.36
C LEU A 46 12.78 17.61 -12.42
N ARG A 47 13.00 18.07 -13.65
CA ARG A 47 13.49 17.24 -14.75
C ARG A 47 14.68 17.92 -15.38
N ASP A 48 15.78 17.18 -15.52
CA ASP A 48 17.04 17.68 -16.08
C ASP A 48 17.47 19.01 -15.42
N GLY A 49 17.33 19.08 -14.09
CA GLY A 49 17.61 20.27 -13.28
C GLY A 49 16.64 21.45 -13.41
N ARG A 50 15.57 21.32 -14.19
CA ARG A 50 14.56 22.36 -14.39
C ARG A 50 13.30 22.05 -13.61
N LEU A 51 12.75 23.04 -12.92
CA LEU A 51 11.47 22.91 -12.24
C LEU A 51 10.35 22.68 -13.26
N GLU A 52 9.69 21.53 -13.17
CA GLU A 52 8.53 21.19 -14.01
C GLU A 52 7.22 21.24 -13.23
N THR A 53 7.25 20.79 -11.97
CA THR A 53 6.06 20.72 -11.12
C THR A 53 6.29 21.49 -9.84
N ALA A 54 5.37 22.39 -9.50
CA ALA A 54 5.28 23.07 -8.21
C ALA A 54 3.80 23.26 -7.88
N VAL A 55 3.23 22.33 -7.12
CA VAL A 55 1.78 22.27 -6.87
C VAL A 55 1.53 22.30 -5.37
N ARG A 56 0.84 23.34 -4.91
CA ARG A 56 0.21 23.35 -3.60
C ARG A 56 -1.21 22.84 -3.75
N SER A 57 -1.55 21.78 -3.02
CA SER A 57 -2.89 21.21 -3.00
C SER A 57 -3.57 21.48 -1.67
N GLY A 58 -4.89 21.62 -1.74
CA GLY A 58 -5.79 21.61 -0.59
C GLY A 58 -7.02 20.82 -1.01
N HIS A 59 -7.50 19.94 -0.14
CA HIS A 59 -8.67 19.13 -0.37
C HIS A 59 -9.49 19.05 0.91
N ARG A 60 -10.80 18.96 0.71
CA ARG A 60 -11.77 18.78 1.76
C ARG A 60 -12.88 17.90 1.25
N SER A 61 -13.39 17.01 2.09
CA SER A 61 -14.53 16.17 1.77
C SER A 61 -15.37 15.87 3.00
N LEU A 62 -16.64 15.59 2.77
CA LEU A 62 -17.58 15.01 3.72
C LEU A 62 -18.30 13.87 3.00
N ASN A 63 -18.17 12.68 3.54
CA ASN A 63 -18.83 11.46 3.08
C ASN A 63 -19.90 11.09 4.10
N LEU A 64 -21.08 10.73 3.63
CA LEU A 64 -22.20 10.29 4.46
C LEU A 64 -22.72 8.96 3.93
N THR A 65 -22.90 8.01 4.84
CA THR A 65 -23.59 6.74 4.59
C THR A 65 -24.77 6.61 5.54
N VAL A 66 -25.93 6.24 5.00
CA VAL A 66 -27.21 6.13 5.72
C VAL A 66 -27.77 4.73 5.53
N PHE A 67 -28.29 4.15 6.62
CA PHE A 67 -28.84 2.80 6.66
C PHE A 67 -30.29 2.82 7.16
N LYS A 68 -31.14 1.97 6.57
CA LYS A 68 -32.50 1.69 7.06
C LYS A 68 -32.97 0.32 6.58
N ASP A 69 -33.37 -0.55 7.50
CA ASP A 69 -34.01 -1.84 7.20
C ASP A 69 -33.21 -2.66 6.13
N GLY A 70 -31.88 -2.71 6.29
CA GLY A 70 -30.95 -3.38 5.37
C GLY A 70 -30.60 -2.62 4.09
N ARG A 71 -31.20 -1.45 3.84
CA ARG A 71 -30.88 -0.60 2.69
C ARG A 71 -29.80 0.41 3.04
N VAL A 72 -28.95 0.71 2.07
CA VAL A 72 -27.80 1.62 2.23
C VAL A 72 -27.77 2.63 1.11
N GLY A 73 -27.49 3.88 1.45
CA GLY A 73 -27.17 4.92 0.48
C GLY A 73 -26.02 5.77 0.98
N SER A 74 -25.13 6.14 0.06
CA SER A 74 -23.97 6.97 0.36
C SER A 74 -23.88 8.11 -0.63
N ALA A 75 -23.42 9.26 -0.16
CA ALA A 75 -23.11 10.42 -0.98
C ALA A 75 -21.88 11.13 -0.42
N SER A 76 -21.27 12.02 -1.21
CA SER A 76 -20.09 12.79 -0.80
C SER A 76 -20.13 14.21 -1.37
N THR A 77 -19.54 15.16 -0.65
CA THR A 77 -19.38 16.56 -1.08
C THR A 77 -18.02 17.11 -0.65
N THR A 78 -17.54 18.16 -1.32
CA THR A 78 -16.32 18.91 -0.93
C THR A 78 -16.64 20.21 -0.17
N THR A 79 -17.92 20.51 -0.01
CA THR A 79 -18.43 21.74 0.60
C THR A 79 -19.15 21.45 1.91
N LEU A 80 -18.79 22.17 2.98
CA LEU A 80 -19.29 21.94 4.34
C LEU A 80 -20.34 22.97 4.82
N ASP A 81 -20.85 23.82 3.92
CA ASP A 81 -21.94 24.73 4.31
C ASP A 81 -23.26 23.97 4.53
N ALA A 82 -24.16 24.56 5.31
CA ALA A 82 -25.40 23.91 5.72
C ALA A 82 -26.30 23.48 4.55
N GLU A 83 -26.32 24.22 3.44
CA GLU A 83 -27.13 23.87 2.27
C GLU A 83 -26.51 22.70 1.50
N ALA A 84 -25.18 22.65 1.40
CA ALA A 84 -24.45 21.51 0.84
C ALA A 84 -24.68 20.24 1.67
N ILE A 85 -24.64 20.33 3.00
CA ILE A 85 -24.91 19.19 3.89
C ILE A 85 -26.36 18.70 3.74
N LYS A 86 -27.34 19.60 3.64
CA LYS A 86 -28.74 19.21 3.37
C LYS A 86 -28.89 18.45 2.05
N ARG A 87 -28.26 18.95 0.97
CA ARG A 87 -28.28 18.26 -0.33
C ARG A 87 -27.62 16.88 -0.25
N LEU A 88 -26.46 16.79 0.40
CA LEU A 88 -25.76 15.53 0.65
C LEU A 88 -26.68 14.49 1.31
N VAL A 89 -27.40 14.91 2.36
CA VAL A 89 -28.35 14.04 3.08
C VAL A 89 -29.50 13.61 2.18
N GLN A 90 -30.09 14.55 1.42
CA GLN A 90 -31.17 14.24 0.47
C GLN A 90 -30.73 13.20 -0.56
N GLU A 91 -29.54 13.34 -1.12
CA GLU A 91 -28.96 12.39 -2.08
C GLU A 91 -28.73 11.01 -1.44
N ALA A 92 -28.06 10.94 -0.29
CA ALA A 92 -27.78 9.68 0.40
C ALA A 92 -29.08 8.94 0.77
N VAL A 93 -30.08 9.66 1.29
CA VAL A 93 -31.39 9.10 1.64
C VAL A 93 -32.16 8.66 0.39
N SER A 94 -32.11 9.43 -0.70
CA SER A 94 -32.76 9.06 -1.95
C SER A 94 -32.16 7.75 -2.49
N ILE A 95 -30.84 7.62 -2.53
CA ILE A 95 -30.17 6.37 -2.95
C ILE A 95 -30.60 5.20 -2.07
N MET A 96 -30.58 5.40 -0.76
CA MET A 96 -30.96 4.38 0.24
C MET A 96 -32.41 3.89 0.07
N GLN A 97 -33.35 4.76 -0.33
CA GLN A 97 -34.75 4.37 -0.57
C GLN A 97 -34.90 3.39 -1.76
N TRP A 98 -34.07 3.53 -2.79
CA TRP A 98 -34.11 2.68 -3.99
C TRP A 98 -33.21 1.43 -3.87
N ALA A 99 -32.24 1.43 -2.96
CA ALA A 99 -31.31 0.32 -2.76
C ALA A 99 -32.03 -0.96 -2.31
N GLN A 100 -31.62 -2.13 -2.82
CA GLN A 100 -32.15 -3.41 -2.36
C GLN A 100 -31.77 -3.68 -0.90
N PRO A 101 -32.69 -4.21 -0.08
CA PRO A 101 -32.39 -4.54 1.31
C PRO A 101 -31.46 -5.76 1.38
N ASP A 102 -30.51 -5.70 2.30
CA ASP A 102 -29.61 -6.79 2.67
C ASP A 102 -29.48 -6.80 4.19
N ALA A 103 -29.78 -7.93 4.82
CA ALA A 103 -29.88 -8.05 6.26
C ALA A 103 -28.53 -7.81 6.98
N ASP A 104 -27.41 -8.00 6.27
CA ASP A 104 -26.07 -7.82 6.84
C ASP A 104 -25.58 -6.35 6.81
N ASN A 105 -26.33 -5.46 6.14
CA ASN A 105 -26.01 -4.04 6.08
C ASN A 105 -26.35 -3.33 7.40
N GLY A 106 -25.40 -2.54 7.89
CA GLY A 106 -25.55 -1.71 9.07
C GLY A 106 -24.20 -1.21 9.57
N LEU A 107 -24.22 -0.21 10.46
CA LEU A 107 -23.02 0.24 11.18
C LEU A 107 -22.38 -0.90 11.96
N ALA A 108 -21.09 -0.78 12.27
CA ALA A 108 -20.40 -1.67 13.20
C ALA A 108 -21.12 -1.75 14.56
N ASP A 109 -20.97 -2.89 15.23
CA ASP A 109 -21.54 -3.10 16.55
C ASP A 109 -20.85 -2.19 17.57
N ALA A 110 -21.60 -1.62 18.52
CA ALA A 110 -21.08 -0.62 19.43
C ALA A 110 -19.90 -1.11 20.30
N ALA A 111 -19.84 -2.41 20.58
CA ALA A 111 -18.77 -3.03 21.34
C ALA A 111 -17.43 -3.13 20.58
N ASP A 112 -17.45 -3.01 19.25
CA ASP A 112 -16.26 -3.09 18.40
C ASP A 112 -15.65 -1.69 18.11
N LEU A 113 -16.36 -0.62 18.48
CA LEU A 113 -15.95 0.76 18.24
C LEU A 113 -14.76 1.17 19.11
N ALA A 114 -13.79 1.83 18.48
CA ALA A 114 -12.53 2.21 19.09
C ALA A 114 -12.63 3.46 19.99
N HIS A 115 -13.49 3.47 21.01
CA HIS A 115 -13.66 4.65 21.87
C HIS A 115 -12.38 5.02 22.64
N ASP A 116 -11.76 4.03 23.29
CA ASP A 116 -10.64 4.23 24.24
C ASP A 116 -9.30 3.65 23.73
N VAL A 117 -9.17 3.48 22.42
CA VAL A 117 -7.95 2.93 21.80
C VAL A 117 -6.92 4.04 21.55
N PRO A 118 -5.66 3.91 22.03
CA PRO A 118 -4.62 4.90 21.81
C PRO A 118 -4.39 5.19 20.32
N GLN A 119 -4.23 6.47 19.97
CA GLN A 119 -3.86 6.87 18.63
C GLN A 119 -2.37 6.57 18.38
N PRO A 120 -2.00 5.78 17.36
CA PRO A 120 -0.59 5.60 17.02
C PRO A 120 0.02 6.91 16.49
N LEU A 121 1.32 7.08 16.72
CA LEU A 121 2.07 8.22 16.18
C LEU A 121 2.07 8.17 14.65
N ARG A 122 1.49 9.17 14.00
CA ARG A 122 1.41 9.24 12.52
C ARG A 122 1.53 10.67 11.96
N TYR A 123 1.77 11.66 12.82
CA TYR A 123 1.76 13.06 12.42
C TYR A 123 3.00 13.79 12.91
N GLU A 124 3.70 14.39 11.96
CA GLU A 124 4.74 15.39 12.17
C GLU A 124 4.47 16.52 11.15
N PRO A 125 4.34 17.78 11.59
CA PRO A 125 4.20 18.90 10.68
C PRO A 125 5.36 18.94 9.68
N ALA A 126 5.06 19.09 8.38
CA ALA A 126 6.09 19.10 7.35
C ALA A 126 7.06 20.28 7.54
N GLY A 127 6.55 21.45 7.93
CA GLY A 127 7.35 22.64 8.22
C GLY A 127 7.99 23.29 6.98
N ASP A 128 7.62 22.83 5.77
CA ASP A 128 8.26 23.23 4.53
C ASP A 128 7.64 24.46 3.87
N ASP A 129 8.51 25.30 3.32
CA ASP A 129 8.15 26.20 2.24
C ASP A 129 8.69 25.69 0.89
N ALA A 130 8.18 26.26 -0.19
CA ALA A 130 8.55 25.85 -1.54
C ALA A 130 10.03 26.10 -1.87
N ALA A 131 10.68 27.07 -1.22
CA ALA A 131 12.09 27.35 -1.46
C ALA A 131 12.99 26.27 -0.85
N ALA A 132 12.69 25.83 0.37
CA ALA A 132 13.42 24.74 1.04
C ALA A 132 13.32 23.42 0.25
N MET A 133 12.11 23.07 -0.22
CA MET A 133 11.92 21.87 -1.05
C MET A 133 12.59 22.00 -2.43
N ALA A 134 12.62 23.19 -3.04
CA ALA A 134 13.33 23.40 -4.30
C ALA A 134 14.85 23.22 -4.16
N GLU A 135 15.43 23.67 -3.03
CA GLU A 135 16.85 23.44 -2.73
C GLU A 135 17.12 21.95 -2.48
N GLU A 136 16.24 21.24 -1.75
CA GLU A 136 16.39 19.80 -1.57
C GLU A 136 16.31 19.04 -2.91
N ALA A 137 15.35 19.38 -3.78
CA ALA A 137 15.25 18.77 -5.11
C ALA A 137 16.51 19.03 -5.94
N SER A 138 17.05 20.26 -5.88
CA SER A 138 18.31 20.60 -6.54
C SER A 138 19.48 19.79 -5.97
N GLY A 139 19.49 19.53 -4.66
CA GLY A 139 20.44 18.63 -4.02
C GLY A 139 20.32 17.17 -4.47
N MET A 140 19.10 16.68 -4.67
CA MET A 140 18.82 15.35 -5.22
C MET A 140 19.32 15.23 -6.66
N GLU A 141 19.09 16.25 -7.48
CA GLU A 141 19.58 16.31 -8.85
C GLU A 141 21.12 16.26 -8.88
N ARG A 142 21.79 17.08 -8.05
CA ARG A 142 23.26 17.05 -7.91
C ARG A 142 23.76 15.67 -7.48
N ALA A 143 23.06 15.01 -6.56
CA ALA A 143 23.42 13.65 -6.13
C ALA A 143 23.31 12.64 -7.27
N LEU A 144 22.31 12.77 -8.15
CA LEU A 144 22.14 11.92 -9.33
C LEU A 144 23.29 12.12 -10.33
N HIS A 145 23.66 13.36 -10.65
CA HIS A 145 24.80 13.64 -11.54
C HIS A 145 26.17 13.29 -10.94
N ALA A 146 26.26 13.10 -9.63
CA ALA A 146 27.50 12.72 -8.94
C ALA A 146 27.75 11.20 -8.90
N VAL A 147 26.76 10.38 -9.25
CA VAL A 147 26.92 8.91 -9.27
C VAL A 147 27.74 8.51 -10.49
N GLU A 148 28.82 7.75 -10.25
CA GLU A 148 29.63 7.20 -11.32
C GLU A 148 28.83 6.18 -12.14
N MET A 149 28.80 6.38 -13.46
CA MET A 149 28.13 5.48 -14.39
C MET A 149 29.16 4.59 -15.12
N PRO A 150 28.79 3.37 -15.54
CA PRO A 150 29.65 2.53 -16.34
C PRO A 150 30.11 3.23 -17.62
N ALA A 151 31.36 3.00 -18.02
CA ALA A 151 31.94 3.62 -19.22
C ALA A 151 31.04 3.43 -20.46
N GLY A 152 30.93 4.47 -21.29
CA GLY A 152 30.09 4.48 -22.48
C GLY A 152 28.58 4.59 -22.20
N THR A 153 28.18 4.78 -20.94
CA THR A 153 26.78 5.02 -20.57
C THR A 153 26.52 6.51 -20.42
N GLU A 154 25.39 6.96 -20.98
CA GLU A 154 24.94 8.35 -20.89
C GLU A 154 23.62 8.42 -20.09
N LEU A 155 23.54 9.38 -19.18
CA LEU A 155 22.27 9.79 -18.58
C LEU A 155 21.50 10.65 -19.60
N ARG A 156 20.33 10.16 -20.03
CA ARG A 156 19.47 10.85 -21.01
C ARG A 156 18.47 11.77 -20.35
N THR A 157 17.90 11.34 -19.23
CA THR A 157 16.93 12.12 -18.47
C THR A 157 17.07 11.79 -16.99
N SER A 158 17.05 12.82 -16.17
CA SER A 158 16.89 12.73 -14.72
C SER A 158 15.57 13.37 -14.30
N GLU A 159 14.87 12.70 -13.40
CA GLU A 159 13.68 13.24 -12.75
C GLU A 159 13.81 13.04 -11.25
N VAL A 160 13.62 14.11 -10.48
CA VAL A 160 13.59 14.05 -9.02
C VAL A 160 12.33 14.72 -8.53
N GLY A 161 11.77 14.21 -7.44
CA GLY A 161 10.56 14.80 -6.88
C GLY A 161 10.43 14.60 -5.38
N LEU A 162 9.64 15.50 -4.81
CA LEU A 162 9.35 15.63 -3.40
C LEU A 162 7.85 15.84 -3.22
N ASN A 163 7.30 15.23 -2.17
CA ASN A 163 5.93 15.43 -1.77
C ASN A 163 5.84 15.48 -0.24
N CYS A 164 5.14 16.48 0.28
CA CYS A 164 4.68 16.48 1.65
C CYS A 164 3.16 16.65 1.68
N SER A 165 2.48 15.87 2.50
CA SER A 165 1.04 15.99 2.70
C SER A 165 0.65 15.78 4.15
N GLU A 166 -0.42 16.47 4.54
CA GLU A 166 -1.01 16.41 5.86
C GLU A 166 -2.53 16.33 5.75
N ALA A 167 -3.16 15.57 6.63
CA ALA A 167 -4.61 15.43 6.67
C ALA A 167 -5.11 15.32 8.11
N LEU A 168 -6.21 16.02 8.38
CA LEU A 168 -7.08 15.83 9.53
C LEU A 168 -8.34 15.12 9.06
N SER A 169 -8.71 14.04 9.73
CA SER A 169 -9.95 13.30 9.45
C SER A 169 -10.78 13.20 10.72
N VAL A 170 -12.09 13.35 10.61
CA VAL A 170 -13.06 13.15 11.69
C VAL A 170 -14.11 12.15 11.24
N MET A 171 -14.40 11.17 12.09
CA MET A 171 -15.48 10.22 11.86
C MET A 171 -16.52 10.35 12.97
N VAL A 172 -17.80 10.38 12.57
CA VAL A 172 -18.97 10.43 13.44
C VAL A 172 -19.95 9.33 13.05
N THR A 173 -20.53 8.63 14.03
CA THR A 173 -21.63 7.69 13.79
C THR A 173 -22.85 8.03 14.63
N SER A 174 -24.03 7.61 14.17
CA SER A 174 -25.28 7.71 14.93
C SER A 174 -25.28 6.88 16.22
N SER A 175 -24.35 5.94 16.37
CA SER A 175 -24.15 5.15 17.59
C SER A 175 -23.28 5.85 18.64
N GLY A 176 -22.82 7.08 18.38
CA GLY A 176 -22.08 7.90 19.33
C GLY A 176 -20.54 7.81 19.20
N PHE A 177 -20.03 7.15 18.15
CA PHE A 177 -18.61 7.23 17.84
C PHE A 177 -18.27 8.63 17.31
N CYS A 178 -17.23 9.25 17.84
CA CYS A 178 -16.72 10.53 17.37
C CYS A 178 -15.22 10.63 17.66
N ARG A 179 -14.38 10.49 16.64
CA ARG A 179 -12.92 10.57 16.78
C ARG A 179 -12.27 11.29 15.61
N ALA A 180 -11.13 11.90 15.90
CA ALA A 180 -10.30 12.58 14.93
C ALA A 180 -8.92 11.93 14.85
N THR A 181 -8.34 11.94 13.66
CA THR A 181 -6.95 11.51 13.42
C THR A 181 -6.20 12.54 12.58
N LEU A 182 -4.94 12.75 12.93
CA LEU A 182 -3.97 13.48 12.10
C LEU A 182 -2.99 12.49 11.48
N ALA A 183 -2.61 12.76 10.24
CA ALA A 183 -1.59 12.00 9.53
C ALA A 183 -0.73 12.92 8.66
N SER A 184 0.56 12.62 8.57
CA SER A 184 1.49 13.22 7.62
C SER A 184 2.10 12.13 6.73
N THR A 185 2.43 12.50 5.49
CA THR A 185 3.21 11.66 4.58
C THR A 185 4.24 12.53 3.89
N GLN A 186 5.48 12.07 3.94
CA GLN A 186 6.64 12.64 3.29
C GLN A 186 7.10 11.62 2.25
N ALA A 187 7.44 12.07 1.05
CA ALA A 187 7.99 11.22 0.02
C ALA A 187 9.02 11.96 -0.81
N ARG A 188 10.01 11.22 -1.27
CA ARG A 188 10.96 11.69 -2.28
C ARG A 188 11.39 10.56 -3.19
N TRP A 189 11.66 10.87 -4.46
CA TRP A 189 12.03 9.88 -5.45
C TRP A 189 13.03 10.44 -6.46
N CYS A 190 13.80 9.53 -7.04
CA CYS A 190 14.67 9.77 -8.19
C CYS A 190 14.34 8.76 -9.27
N SER A 191 14.34 9.18 -10.53
CA SER A 191 14.18 8.34 -11.72
C SER A 191 15.26 8.73 -12.71
N ALA A 192 15.83 7.73 -13.38
CA ALA A 192 16.90 7.93 -14.35
C ALA A 192 16.62 7.12 -15.61
N LEU A 193 16.87 7.73 -16.76
CA LEU A 193 16.89 7.08 -18.07
C LEU A 193 18.33 7.01 -18.55
N ALA A 194 18.91 5.82 -18.56
CA ALA A 194 20.27 5.59 -19.02
C ALA A 194 20.26 5.04 -20.46
N ALA A 195 21.32 5.33 -21.21
CA ALA A 195 21.52 4.82 -22.56
C ALA A 195 22.96 4.34 -22.80
N ARG A 196 23.11 3.24 -23.54
CA ARG A 196 24.40 2.71 -23.99
C ARG A 196 24.19 1.92 -25.28
N ASP A 197 25.03 2.15 -26.29
CA ASP A 197 25.00 1.44 -27.58
C ASP A 197 23.62 1.41 -28.26
N GLY A 198 22.86 2.50 -28.16
CA GLY A 198 21.50 2.62 -28.71
C GLY A 198 20.41 1.95 -27.87
N ALA A 199 20.75 1.17 -26.84
CA ALA A 199 19.80 0.68 -25.86
C ALA A 199 19.48 1.77 -24.82
N MET A 200 18.23 1.76 -24.31
CA MET A 200 17.76 2.67 -23.26
C MET A 200 17.02 1.88 -22.20
N ALA A 201 17.27 2.22 -20.93
CA ALA A 201 16.61 1.60 -19.80
C ALA A 201 16.34 2.65 -18.71
N ARG A 202 15.23 2.47 -18.00
CA ARG A 202 14.77 3.39 -16.96
C ARG A 202 14.52 2.63 -15.68
N ASP A 203 14.92 3.21 -14.56
CA ASP A 203 14.51 2.75 -13.24
C ASP A 203 14.38 3.95 -12.29
N TYR A 204 13.87 3.69 -11.10
CA TYR A 204 13.62 4.68 -10.08
C TYR A 204 13.90 4.12 -8.68
N ALA A 205 14.08 5.02 -7.73
CA ALA A 205 14.09 4.73 -6.31
C ALA A 205 13.22 5.75 -5.59
N GLN A 206 12.51 5.32 -4.55
CA GLN A 206 11.66 6.18 -3.76
C GLN A 206 11.80 5.88 -2.27
N SER A 207 11.46 6.87 -1.45
CA SER A 207 11.31 6.72 -0.02
C SER A 207 10.06 7.45 0.42
N MET A 208 9.30 6.81 1.31
CA MET A 208 8.06 7.34 1.87
C MET A 208 8.02 7.06 3.37
N ALA A 209 7.64 8.05 4.16
CA ALA A 209 7.55 7.93 5.61
C ALA A 209 6.57 8.96 6.18
N CYS A 210 6.16 8.82 7.44
CA CYS A 210 5.37 9.86 8.11
C CYS A 210 6.20 11.10 8.47
N ARG A 211 7.50 10.91 8.71
CA ARG A 211 8.46 11.94 9.10
C ARG A 211 9.51 12.15 8.03
N ARG A 212 10.00 13.37 7.90
CA ARG A 212 11.01 13.69 6.89
C ARG A 212 12.37 13.08 7.23
N SER A 213 12.69 13.02 8.52
CA SER A 213 13.93 12.43 9.05
C SER A 213 14.06 10.92 8.79
N ASP A 214 12.95 10.24 8.52
CA ASP A 214 12.92 8.81 8.22
C ASP A 214 13.12 8.50 6.72
N LEU A 215 13.21 9.53 5.86
CA LEU A 215 13.41 9.33 4.41
C LEU A 215 14.85 8.93 4.07
N ARG A 216 15.01 7.94 3.18
CA ARG A 216 16.32 7.50 2.64
C ARG A 216 17.07 8.67 1.99
N PRO A 217 18.36 8.89 2.26
CA PRO A 217 19.13 10.02 1.72
C PRO A 217 19.06 10.15 0.20
N ALA A 218 19.20 11.37 -0.32
CA ALA A 218 19.23 11.67 -1.75
C ALA A 218 20.27 10.84 -2.52
N ALA A 219 21.48 10.69 -1.96
CA ALA A 219 22.55 9.88 -2.55
C ALA A 219 22.15 8.40 -2.70
N TRP A 220 21.43 7.85 -1.72
CA TRP A 220 20.93 6.47 -1.80
C TRP A 220 19.92 6.35 -2.95
N LEU A 221 18.96 7.28 -3.06
CA LEU A 221 17.95 7.24 -4.13
C LEU A 221 18.59 7.39 -5.52
N ALA A 222 19.54 8.31 -5.66
CA ALA A 222 20.31 8.51 -6.87
C ALA A 222 21.06 7.24 -7.30
N GLU A 223 21.80 6.64 -6.38
CA GLU A 223 22.57 5.41 -6.63
C GLU A 223 21.65 4.27 -7.06
N TRP A 224 20.53 4.07 -6.37
CA TRP A 224 19.60 2.97 -6.67
C TRP A 224 18.87 3.17 -8.00
N ALA A 225 18.42 4.38 -8.30
CA ALA A 225 17.78 4.69 -9.59
C ALA A 225 18.74 4.48 -10.77
N LEU A 226 19.98 4.96 -10.66
CA LEU A 226 20.99 4.79 -11.71
C LEU A 226 21.52 3.36 -11.81
N ARG A 227 21.73 2.67 -10.69
CA ARG A 227 22.12 1.25 -10.69
C ARG A 227 21.06 0.39 -11.37
N GLY A 228 19.78 0.64 -11.10
CA GLY A 228 18.68 -0.03 -11.77
C GLY A 228 18.65 0.25 -13.27
N ALA A 229 18.68 1.54 -13.65
CA ALA A 229 18.62 1.97 -15.04
C ALA A 229 19.82 1.46 -15.86
N THR A 230 21.04 1.61 -15.35
CA THR A 230 22.26 1.16 -16.04
C THR A 230 22.40 -0.35 -16.04
N GLY A 231 21.94 -1.03 -14.98
CA GLY A 231 22.05 -2.47 -14.84
C GLY A 231 21.17 -3.25 -15.81
N GLN A 232 20.07 -2.65 -16.30
CA GLN A 232 19.20 -3.25 -17.33
C GLN A 232 19.68 -3.02 -18.77
N LEU A 233 20.75 -2.25 -18.99
CA LEU A 233 21.27 -2.01 -20.34
C LEU A 233 21.89 -3.28 -20.93
N GLY A 234 21.39 -3.69 -22.10
CA GLY A 234 21.81 -4.93 -22.75
C GLY A 234 21.06 -6.17 -22.23
N ALA A 235 19.91 -5.98 -21.58
CA ALA A 235 19.06 -7.08 -21.17
C ALA A 235 18.72 -8.01 -22.34
N ARG A 236 18.73 -9.32 -22.05
CA ARG A 236 18.40 -10.37 -23.01
C ARG A 236 17.38 -11.33 -22.44
N THR A 237 16.74 -12.10 -23.30
CA THR A 237 15.86 -13.18 -22.86
C THR A 237 16.68 -14.38 -22.36
N VAL A 238 16.02 -15.34 -21.72
CA VAL A 238 16.59 -16.65 -21.34
C VAL A 238 15.75 -17.79 -21.91
N PRO A 239 16.32 -18.99 -22.11
CA PRO A 239 15.55 -20.15 -22.52
C PRO A 239 14.43 -20.46 -21.53
N SER A 240 13.30 -20.94 -22.05
CA SER A 240 12.20 -21.40 -21.20
C SER A 240 12.62 -22.58 -20.34
N GLY A 241 12.20 -22.58 -19.08
CA GLY A 241 12.60 -23.60 -18.13
C GLY A 241 11.81 -23.52 -16.83
N THR A 242 12.25 -24.30 -15.84
CA THR A 242 11.77 -24.22 -14.47
C THR A 242 12.98 -24.09 -13.57
N GLY A 243 12.91 -23.18 -12.59
CA GLY A 243 14.02 -22.95 -11.68
C GLY A 243 13.66 -22.01 -10.53
N PRO A 244 14.60 -21.78 -9.61
CA PRO A 244 14.39 -20.94 -8.45
C PRO A 244 14.32 -19.47 -8.85
N VAL A 245 13.45 -18.75 -8.14
CA VAL A 245 13.21 -17.33 -8.37
C VAL A 245 13.32 -16.57 -7.05
N LEU A 246 14.25 -15.62 -7.01
CA LEU A 246 14.41 -14.67 -5.93
C LEU A 246 13.70 -13.36 -6.30
N PHE A 247 12.67 -13.00 -5.57
CA PHE A 247 12.05 -11.68 -5.66
C PHE A 247 12.83 -10.72 -4.78
N SER A 248 13.27 -9.59 -5.34
CA SER A 248 13.84 -8.48 -4.56
C SER A 248 12.78 -7.95 -3.56
N PRO A 249 13.17 -7.19 -2.52
CA PRO A 249 12.20 -6.67 -1.54
C PRO A 249 11.08 -5.86 -2.23
N ARG A 250 11.44 -5.11 -3.28
CA ARG A 250 10.52 -4.34 -4.13
C ARG A 250 9.47 -5.17 -4.85
N THR A 251 9.83 -6.36 -5.33
CA THR A 251 8.92 -7.21 -6.11
C THR A 251 8.23 -8.26 -5.25
N ALA A 252 8.83 -8.62 -4.11
CA ALA A 252 8.30 -9.59 -3.16
C ALA A 252 6.93 -9.19 -2.58
N GLN A 253 6.66 -7.88 -2.46
CA GLN A 253 5.37 -7.38 -1.97
C GLN A 253 4.16 -7.93 -2.76
N VAL A 254 4.31 -8.22 -4.06
CA VAL A 254 3.19 -8.70 -4.88
C VAL A 254 2.65 -10.04 -4.38
N LEU A 255 3.52 -10.89 -3.83
CA LEU A 255 3.12 -12.19 -3.27
C LEU A 255 2.27 -12.00 -2.01
N ILE A 256 2.59 -10.97 -1.22
CA ILE A 256 1.86 -10.59 -0.02
C ILE A 256 0.51 -9.96 -0.40
N GLU A 257 0.49 -9.09 -1.39
CA GLU A 257 -0.74 -8.48 -1.93
C GLU A 257 -1.72 -9.55 -2.43
N ASP A 258 -1.25 -10.52 -3.21
CA ASP A 258 -2.06 -11.61 -3.74
C ASP A 258 -2.60 -12.52 -2.61
N LEU A 259 -1.77 -12.84 -1.60
CA LEU A 259 -2.19 -13.57 -0.40
C LEU A 259 -3.26 -12.80 0.39
N VAL A 260 -3.03 -11.52 0.63
CA VAL A 260 -3.92 -10.65 1.41
C VAL A 260 -5.26 -10.47 0.69
N GLY A 261 -5.23 -10.26 -0.62
CA GLY A 261 -6.43 -10.22 -1.46
C GLY A 261 -7.27 -11.49 -1.35
N ALA A 262 -6.61 -12.65 -1.32
CA ALA A 262 -7.29 -13.94 -1.11
C ALA A 262 -7.91 -14.08 0.29
N LEU A 263 -7.37 -13.42 1.31
CA LEU A 263 -7.87 -13.43 2.69
C LEU A 263 -8.84 -12.28 3.02
N MET A 264 -9.15 -11.40 2.06
CA MET A 264 -10.17 -10.36 2.23
C MET A 264 -11.56 -10.98 2.41
N GLY A 265 -12.34 -10.46 3.37
CA GLY A 265 -13.67 -10.97 3.68
C GLY A 265 -14.60 -11.02 2.47
N ALA A 266 -14.50 -10.03 1.58
CA ALA A 266 -15.27 -9.99 0.34
C ALA A 266 -14.97 -11.16 -0.60
N ALA A 267 -13.70 -11.56 -0.70
CA ALA A 267 -13.28 -12.70 -1.50
C ALA A 267 -13.76 -14.02 -0.87
N GLN A 268 -13.77 -14.09 0.45
CA GLN A 268 -14.21 -15.25 1.22
C GLN A 268 -15.72 -15.52 1.10
N TYR A 269 -16.58 -14.53 1.39
CA TYR A 269 -18.03 -14.78 1.36
C TYR A 269 -18.54 -15.02 -0.06
N ARG A 270 -17.93 -14.39 -1.07
CA ARG A 270 -18.25 -14.61 -2.49
C ARG A 270 -17.67 -15.92 -3.03
N ARG A 271 -16.80 -16.59 -2.27
CA ARG A 271 -15.98 -17.73 -2.73
C ARG A 271 -15.21 -17.42 -4.02
N ALA A 272 -14.76 -16.18 -4.16
CA ALA A 272 -13.95 -15.68 -5.27
C ALA A 272 -12.49 -15.57 -4.84
N SER A 273 -11.98 -16.63 -4.22
CA SER A 273 -10.65 -16.70 -3.62
C SER A 273 -10.05 -18.08 -3.83
N PHE A 274 -8.77 -18.13 -4.22
CA PHE A 274 -8.00 -19.36 -4.24
C PHE A 274 -7.74 -19.90 -2.82
N LEU A 275 -7.97 -19.09 -1.77
CA LEU A 275 -7.94 -19.46 -0.36
C LEU A 275 -9.33 -19.44 0.29
N ALA A 276 -10.39 -19.69 -0.48
CA ALA A 276 -11.74 -19.76 0.08
C ALA A 276 -11.83 -20.83 1.19
N GLY A 277 -12.22 -20.41 2.40
CA GLY A 277 -12.38 -21.31 3.54
C GLY A 277 -11.07 -21.77 4.19
N ALA A 278 -9.93 -21.14 3.89
CA ALA A 278 -8.61 -21.60 4.32
C ALA A 278 -8.26 -21.34 5.80
N LEU A 279 -9.20 -20.89 6.63
CA LEU A 279 -8.94 -20.62 8.05
C LEU A 279 -8.46 -21.91 8.76
N GLY A 280 -7.31 -21.84 9.42
CA GLY A 280 -6.66 -23.01 10.05
C GLY A 280 -5.95 -23.95 9.07
N GLU A 281 -5.96 -23.67 7.76
CA GLU A 281 -5.19 -24.43 6.77
C GLU A 281 -3.76 -23.90 6.66
N GLN A 282 -2.83 -24.82 6.41
CA GLN A 282 -1.45 -24.47 6.04
C GLN A 282 -1.40 -24.05 4.56
N VAL A 283 -1.28 -22.75 4.30
CA VAL A 283 -1.30 -22.17 2.94
C VAL A 283 0.07 -21.71 2.46
N ALA A 284 1.01 -21.49 3.38
CA ALA A 284 2.40 -21.14 3.09
C ALA A 284 3.36 -22.11 3.77
N ALA A 285 4.66 -21.93 3.52
CA ALA A 285 5.69 -22.72 4.17
C ALA A 285 5.66 -22.55 5.71
N ASP A 286 6.03 -23.61 6.44
CA ASP A 286 5.89 -23.76 7.90
C ASP A 286 6.70 -22.75 8.76
N HIS A 287 7.59 -22.00 8.13
CA HIS A 287 8.45 -21.02 8.77
C HIS A 287 8.01 -19.59 8.47
N ILE A 288 6.93 -19.39 7.73
CA ILE A 288 6.46 -18.08 7.30
C ILE A 288 5.44 -17.55 8.29
N ASP A 289 5.72 -16.36 8.81
CA ASP A 289 4.80 -15.60 9.63
C ASP A 289 4.38 -14.34 8.88
N LEU A 290 3.11 -13.95 9.02
CA LEU A 290 2.58 -12.68 8.53
C LEU A 290 1.81 -12.04 9.67
N ILE A 291 2.34 -10.94 10.20
CA ILE A 291 1.77 -10.26 11.37
C ILE A 291 1.22 -8.90 10.96
N GLU A 292 0.00 -8.61 11.38
CA GLU A 292 -0.62 -7.29 11.29
C GLU A 292 -0.37 -6.50 12.58
N ASP A 293 -0.02 -5.21 12.46
CA ASP A 293 0.15 -4.31 13.61
C ASP A 293 -0.39 -2.90 13.32
N PRO A 294 -1.67 -2.62 13.69
CA PRO A 294 -2.27 -1.29 13.54
C PRO A 294 -1.60 -0.17 14.32
N PHE A 295 -0.83 -0.50 15.36
CA PHE A 295 -0.34 0.46 16.34
C PHE A 295 1.15 0.78 16.19
N GLU A 296 1.81 0.27 15.16
CA GLU A 296 3.21 0.55 14.88
C GLU A 296 3.46 2.08 14.83
N PRO A 297 4.31 2.64 15.70
CA PRO A 297 4.64 4.06 15.64
C PRO A 297 5.24 4.43 14.29
N TRP A 298 4.73 5.50 13.68
CA TRP A 298 5.17 6.04 12.39
C TRP A 298 4.99 5.09 11.19
N GLY A 299 4.21 4.01 11.36
CA GLY A 299 3.83 3.15 10.25
C GLY A 299 2.91 3.88 9.26
N LEU A 300 3.22 3.74 7.96
CA LEU A 300 2.46 4.37 6.87
C LEU A 300 0.99 3.92 6.81
N ALA A 301 0.66 2.76 7.37
CA ALA A 301 -0.70 2.24 7.44
C ALA A 301 -1.29 2.27 8.86
N SER A 302 -0.57 2.77 9.88
CA SER A 302 -1.03 2.72 11.28
C SER A 302 -2.31 3.49 11.53
N GLY A 303 -3.21 2.97 12.35
CA GLY A 303 -4.45 3.66 12.68
C GLY A 303 -5.12 3.03 13.90
N ALA A 304 -5.77 3.87 14.70
CA ALA A 304 -6.51 3.39 15.87
C ALA A 304 -7.83 2.71 15.50
N TYR A 305 -8.38 3.05 14.33
CA TYR A 305 -9.65 2.53 13.84
C TYR A 305 -9.69 2.51 12.30
N ASP A 306 -10.63 1.73 11.76
CA ASP A 306 -10.89 1.62 10.32
C ASP A 306 -12.00 2.57 9.83
N ALA A 307 -12.39 2.46 8.56
CA ALA A 307 -13.43 3.27 7.94
C ALA A 307 -14.84 3.09 8.55
N GLU A 308 -15.02 2.16 9.49
CA GLU A 308 -16.26 1.91 10.23
C GLU A 308 -16.15 2.33 11.71
N GLY A 309 -14.99 2.85 12.14
CA GLY A 309 -14.73 3.23 13.53
C GLY A 309 -14.32 2.05 14.41
N VAL A 310 -14.04 0.89 13.81
CA VAL A 310 -13.72 -0.36 14.52
C VAL A 310 -12.24 -0.40 14.85
N ALA A 311 -11.91 -0.84 16.06
CA ALA A 311 -10.53 -1.01 16.49
C ALA A 311 -9.84 -2.17 15.76
N GLY A 312 -8.65 -1.92 15.24
CA GLY A 312 -7.74 -2.98 14.83
C GLY A 312 -7.09 -3.68 16.05
N SER A 313 -6.43 -4.81 15.81
CA SER A 313 -5.60 -5.47 16.82
C SER A 313 -4.33 -6.03 16.19
N ARG A 314 -3.24 -6.07 16.96
CA ARG A 314 -2.04 -6.79 16.55
C ARG A 314 -2.34 -8.29 16.54
N ARG A 315 -2.21 -8.95 15.39
CA ARG A 315 -2.58 -10.37 15.24
C ARG A 315 -1.75 -11.09 14.19
N PRO A 316 -1.57 -12.42 14.31
CA PRO A 316 -1.08 -13.22 13.20
C PRO A 316 -2.16 -13.37 12.14
N ILE A 317 -1.79 -13.11 10.89
CA ILE A 317 -2.55 -13.49 9.69
C ILE A 317 -2.09 -14.86 9.22
N LEU A 318 -0.77 -15.09 9.22
CA LEU A 318 -0.15 -16.40 9.13
C LEU A 318 0.69 -16.65 10.38
N ASP A 319 0.55 -17.84 10.97
CA ASP A 319 1.39 -18.38 12.03
C ASP A 319 1.98 -19.71 11.53
N ALA A 320 3.29 -19.77 11.28
CA ALA A 320 3.93 -20.94 10.67
C ALA A 320 3.23 -21.42 9.37
N GLY A 321 2.85 -20.46 8.52
CA GLY A 321 2.17 -20.70 7.26
C GLY A 321 0.68 -21.11 7.40
N VAL A 322 0.15 -21.20 8.61
CA VAL A 322 -1.27 -21.50 8.89
C VAL A 322 -2.07 -20.21 8.96
N VAL A 323 -3.23 -20.16 8.28
CA VAL A 323 -4.10 -18.98 8.29
C VAL A 323 -4.75 -18.79 9.66
N GLY A 324 -4.42 -17.68 10.32
CA GLY A 324 -4.96 -17.30 11.62
C GLY A 324 -6.21 -16.41 11.54
N GLY A 325 -6.43 -15.70 10.43
CA GLY A 325 -7.58 -14.83 10.30
C GLY A 325 -7.76 -14.19 8.92
N TYR A 326 -8.97 -13.66 8.70
CA TYR A 326 -9.32 -12.87 7.52
C TYR A 326 -9.24 -11.37 7.80
N PHE A 327 -9.36 -10.56 6.76
CA PHE A 327 -9.54 -9.11 6.87
C PHE A 327 -11.02 -8.76 6.65
N LEU A 328 -11.71 -8.47 7.74
CA LEU A 328 -13.16 -8.32 7.80
C LEU A 328 -13.55 -6.89 8.19
N ASN A 329 -14.45 -6.32 7.41
CA ASN A 329 -15.32 -5.23 7.84
C ASN A 329 -16.62 -5.81 8.41
N SER A 330 -17.52 -4.96 8.92
CA SER A 330 -18.75 -5.40 9.59
C SER A 330 -19.68 -6.20 8.67
N LEU A 331 -19.85 -5.76 7.42
CA LEU A 331 -20.68 -6.46 6.43
C LEU A 331 -20.17 -7.88 6.15
N ASN A 332 -18.88 -8.00 5.82
CA ASN A 332 -18.26 -9.27 5.47
C ASN A 332 -18.20 -10.21 6.68
N ALA A 333 -18.00 -9.66 7.88
CA ALA A 333 -18.05 -10.42 9.12
C ALA A 333 -19.42 -11.06 9.34
N ARG A 334 -20.50 -10.28 9.23
CA ARG A 334 -21.89 -10.80 9.35
C ARG A 334 -22.19 -11.88 8.32
N ARG A 335 -21.82 -11.66 7.06
CA ARG A 335 -21.97 -12.63 5.97
C ARG A 335 -21.26 -13.96 6.22
N LEU A 336 -20.18 -13.94 7.00
CA LEU A 336 -19.40 -15.13 7.35
C LEU A 336 -19.77 -15.68 8.73
N GLY A 337 -20.70 -15.07 9.46
CA GLY A 337 -21.01 -15.43 10.85
C GLY A 337 -19.84 -15.19 11.81
N MET A 338 -19.00 -14.20 11.51
CA MET A 338 -17.80 -13.83 12.27
C MET A 338 -17.94 -12.43 12.88
N ARG A 339 -16.93 -11.99 13.65
CA ARG A 339 -16.79 -10.61 14.11
C ARG A 339 -15.89 -9.81 13.18
N THR A 340 -16.12 -8.51 13.08
CA THR A 340 -15.24 -7.60 12.34
C THR A 340 -13.84 -7.63 12.95
N THR A 341 -12.84 -7.39 12.11
CA THR A 341 -11.43 -7.40 12.51
C THR A 341 -10.78 -6.02 12.41
N GLY A 342 -11.59 -4.99 12.18
CA GLY A 342 -11.15 -3.60 12.05
C GLY A 342 -10.38 -3.35 10.76
N ASN A 343 -10.84 -3.89 9.62
CA ASN A 343 -10.16 -3.80 8.33
C ASN A 343 -11.01 -3.22 7.19
N ALA A 344 -12.02 -2.39 7.50
CA ALA A 344 -12.76 -1.66 6.47
C ALA A 344 -11.88 -0.71 5.64
N SER A 345 -10.74 -0.26 6.20
CA SER A 345 -9.72 0.53 5.50
C SER A 345 -8.62 -0.31 4.82
N GLY A 346 -8.72 -1.64 4.88
CA GLY A 346 -7.67 -2.55 4.45
C GLY A 346 -6.75 -3.01 5.60
N PRO A 347 -5.61 -3.63 5.25
CA PRO A 347 -4.66 -4.18 6.23
C PRO A 347 -3.75 -3.10 6.85
N TYR A 348 -3.24 -3.37 8.05
CA TYR A 348 -2.36 -2.46 8.79
C TYR A 348 -0.94 -3.03 9.02
N ASN A 349 0.07 -2.39 8.44
CA ASN A 349 1.51 -2.67 8.68
C ASN A 349 1.87 -4.17 8.74
N LEU A 350 1.43 -4.91 7.72
CA LEU A 350 1.73 -6.31 7.57
C LEU A 350 3.23 -6.53 7.41
N THR A 351 3.78 -7.41 8.25
CA THR A 351 5.18 -7.83 8.18
C THR A 351 5.24 -9.32 7.88
N LEU A 352 5.77 -9.67 6.70
CA LEU A 352 6.12 -11.04 6.38
C LEU A 352 7.55 -11.30 6.85
N SER A 353 7.72 -12.35 7.63
CA SER A 353 9.02 -12.76 8.16
C SER A 353 9.18 -14.28 8.12
N SER A 354 10.42 -14.73 8.26
CA SER A 354 10.78 -16.14 8.35
C SER A 354 11.34 -16.47 9.74
N ARG A 355 10.99 -17.64 10.26
CA ARG A 355 11.62 -18.25 11.45
C ARG A 355 13.00 -18.81 11.17
N ARG A 356 13.35 -18.97 9.90
CA ARG A 356 14.66 -19.39 9.41
C ARG A 356 15.49 -18.14 9.05
N PRO A 357 16.82 -18.15 9.27
CA PRO A 357 17.68 -17.05 8.85
C PRO A 357 17.70 -16.93 7.32
N GLY A 358 17.52 -15.72 6.80
CA GLY A 358 17.71 -15.42 5.37
C GLY A 358 18.97 -14.58 5.10
N GLY A 359 19.36 -13.71 6.05
CA GLY A 359 20.47 -12.80 5.88
C GLY A 359 20.16 -11.64 4.93
N ASP A 360 21.18 -10.84 4.63
CA ASP A 360 21.05 -9.70 3.72
C ASP A 360 20.88 -10.12 2.25
N GLY A 361 20.76 -9.14 1.35
CA GLY A 361 20.62 -9.41 -0.09
C GLY A 361 21.79 -10.19 -0.71
N LEU A 362 22.99 -10.17 -0.11
CA LEU A 362 24.11 -11.00 -0.56
C LEU A 362 23.90 -12.46 -0.14
N ALA A 363 23.49 -12.70 1.11
CA ALA A 363 23.11 -14.03 1.58
C ALA A 363 21.96 -14.61 0.75
N MET A 364 20.93 -13.82 0.46
CA MET A 364 19.79 -14.26 -0.35
C MET A 364 20.19 -14.68 -1.77
N ARG A 365 21.12 -13.97 -2.42
CA ARG A 365 21.67 -14.41 -3.71
C ARG A 365 22.48 -15.70 -3.60
N ARG A 366 23.22 -15.90 -2.51
CA ARG A 366 23.92 -17.19 -2.27
C ARG A 366 22.94 -18.34 -2.04
N HIS A 367 21.83 -18.08 -1.33
CA HIS A 367 20.74 -19.06 -1.18
C HIS A 367 20.08 -19.40 -2.52
N LEU A 368 19.92 -18.41 -3.42
CA LEU A 368 19.45 -18.65 -4.79
C LEU A 368 20.40 -19.57 -5.57
N GLY A 369 21.72 -19.41 -5.43
CA GLY A 369 22.70 -20.15 -6.22
C GLY A 369 22.59 -19.76 -7.70
N THR A 370 21.95 -20.61 -8.50
CA THR A 370 21.71 -20.36 -9.93
C THR A 370 20.23 -20.25 -10.22
N GLY A 371 19.80 -19.12 -10.75
CA GLY A 371 18.39 -18.87 -11.06
C GLY A 371 18.10 -17.41 -11.38
N LEU A 372 16.84 -17.01 -11.23
CA LEU A 372 16.37 -15.68 -11.59
C LEU A 372 16.22 -14.77 -10.37
N LEU A 373 16.86 -13.59 -10.40
CA LEU A 373 16.57 -12.49 -9.49
C LEU A 373 15.61 -11.50 -10.17
N VAL A 374 14.40 -11.35 -9.65
CA VAL A 374 13.35 -10.45 -10.17
C VAL A 374 13.44 -9.10 -9.49
N THR A 375 13.71 -8.04 -10.27
CA THR A 375 13.82 -6.67 -9.75
C THR A 375 12.71 -5.74 -10.22
N ALA A 376 11.98 -6.12 -11.28
CA ALA A 376 10.79 -5.39 -11.70
C ALA A 376 9.70 -6.35 -12.23
N ILE A 377 8.44 -5.94 -12.04
CA ILE A 377 7.26 -6.57 -12.61
C ILE A 377 6.63 -5.55 -13.56
N THR A 378 6.54 -5.88 -14.84
CA THR A 378 6.13 -4.96 -15.90
C THR A 378 4.71 -5.20 -16.39
N GLY A 379 4.09 -6.32 -15.99
CA GLY A 379 2.71 -6.62 -16.34
C GLY A 379 2.25 -8.01 -15.87
N GLY A 380 1.08 -8.42 -16.34
CA GLY A 380 0.42 -9.65 -15.94
C GLY A 380 -0.48 -9.49 -14.71
N ARG A 381 -1.12 -10.59 -14.29
CA ARG A 381 -2.11 -10.61 -13.20
C ARG A 381 -2.16 -11.97 -12.52
N THR A 382 -2.74 -11.97 -11.33
CA THR A 382 -3.15 -13.17 -10.61
C THR A 382 -4.65 -13.33 -10.76
N ASP A 383 -5.12 -14.54 -11.05
CA ASP A 383 -6.55 -14.85 -10.98
C ASP A 383 -6.91 -15.07 -9.50
N PRO A 384 -7.75 -14.21 -8.90
CA PRO A 384 -8.06 -14.30 -7.49
C PRO A 384 -8.85 -15.57 -7.13
N ALA A 385 -9.61 -16.16 -8.06
CA ALA A 385 -10.42 -17.33 -7.77
C ALA A 385 -9.62 -18.64 -7.88
N THR A 386 -8.74 -18.74 -8.89
CA THR A 386 -7.98 -19.97 -9.15
C THR A 386 -6.58 -19.97 -8.55
N GLY A 387 -5.99 -18.79 -8.32
CA GLY A 387 -4.61 -18.66 -7.88
C GLY A 387 -3.59 -18.78 -9.02
N HIS A 388 -4.05 -18.89 -10.28
CA HIS A 388 -3.17 -18.88 -11.43
C HIS A 388 -2.44 -17.53 -11.51
N TRP A 389 -1.12 -17.59 -11.39
CA TRP A 389 -0.24 -16.44 -11.30
C TRP A 389 0.59 -16.32 -12.58
N ASN A 390 0.55 -15.17 -13.23
CA ASN A 390 1.35 -14.90 -14.43
C ASN A 390 1.79 -13.43 -14.46
N ARG A 391 3.10 -13.19 -14.50
CA ARG A 391 3.68 -11.84 -14.55
C ARG A 391 4.77 -11.74 -15.61
N ALA A 392 4.81 -10.61 -16.31
CA ALA A 392 5.97 -10.20 -17.08
C ALA A 392 6.97 -9.55 -16.13
N VAL A 393 8.25 -9.95 -16.21
CA VAL A 393 9.27 -9.53 -15.25
C VAL A 393 10.57 -9.15 -15.93
N GLU A 394 11.36 -8.35 -15.22
CA GLU A 394 12.73 -8.01 -15.54
C GLU A 394 13.62 -8.24 -14.30
N GLY A 395 14.90 -8.45 -14.53
CA GLY A 395 15.78 -8.91 -13.46
C GLY A 395 17.19 -9.21 -13.92
N TYR A 396 17.80 -10.18 -13.25
CA TYR A 396 19.13 -10.70 -13.55
C TYR A 396 19.12 -12.21 -13.49
N TRP A 397 19.82 -12.84 -14.43
CA TRP A 397 20.24 -14.22 -14.26
C TRP A 397 21.41 -14.25 -13.28
N VAL A 398 21.32 -15.12 -12.27
CA VAL A 398 22.33 -15.29 -11.23
C VAL A 398 22.96 -16.66 -11.40
N GLU A 399 24.29 -16.73 -11.29
CA GLU A 399 25.07 -17.97 -11.34
C GLU A 399 25.97 -18.01 -10.10
N ASP A 400 25.91 -19.10 -9.32
CA ASP A 400 26.67 -19.28 -8.08
C ASP A 400 26.57 -18.10 -7.09
N GLY A 401 25.38 -17.48 -7.05
CA GLY A 401 25.07 -16.32 -6.21
C GLY A 401 25.64 -14.99 -6.70
N VAL A 402 26.25 -14.96 -7.89
CA VAL A 402 26.78 -13.77 -8.54
C VAL A 402 25.82 -13.35 -9.67
N PRO A 403 25.32 -12.10 -9.68
CA PRO A 403 24.55 -11.60 -10.81
C PRO A 403 25.38 -11.65 -12.09
N GLY A 404 24.90 -12.39 -13.09
CA GLY A 404 25.53 -12.53 -14.40
C GLY A 404 25.10 -11.40 -15.34
N PHE A 405 23.97 -11.57 -16.01
CA PHE A 405 23.48 -10.63 -17.02
C PHE A 405 22.03 -10.21 -16.76
N PRO A 406 21.65 -8.98 -17.16
CA PRO A 406 20.26 -8.53 -17.06
C PRO A 406 19.34 -9.32 -17.98
N VAL A 407 18.13 -9.57 -17.51
CA VAL A 407 17.11 -10.29 -18.25
C VAL A 407 15.82 -9.51 -18.37
N ALA A 408 15.25 -9.53 -19.57
CA ALA A 408 13.98 -8.87 -19.88
C ALA A 408 13.22 -9.63 -20.97
N GLY A 409 11.95 -9.27 -21.17
CA GLY A 409 11.08 -9.94 -22.14
C GLY A 409 10.77 -11.39 -21.75
N ILE A 410 10.74 -11.68 -20.45
CA ILE A 410 10.38 -12.98 -19.89
C ILE A 410 9.10 -12.91 -19.06
N THR A 411 8.50 -14.07 -18.87
CA THR A 411 7.31 -14.25 -18.02
C THR A 411 7.57 -15.29 -16.97
N LEU A 412 6.97 -15.11 -15.81
CA LEU A 412 6.91 -16.11 -14.77
C LEU A 412 5.46 -16.59 -14.63
N SER A 413 5.26 -17.90 -14.53
CA SER A 413 3.96 -18.48 -14.25
C SER A 413 4.02 -19.54 -13.15
N GLY A 414 2.89 -19.68 -12.45
CA GLY A 414 2.75 -20.62 -11.35
C GLY A 414 1.34 -20.64 -10.77
N ASP A 415 1.20 -21.39 -9.68
CA ASP A 415 0.01 -21.42 -8.84
C ASP A 415 0.36 -20.83 -7.46
N MET A 416 -0.47 -19.91 -6.97
CA MET A 416 -0.18 -19.18 -5.72
C MET A 416 -0.04 -20.09 -4.50
N ARG A 417 -0.87 -21.13 -4.35
CA ARG A 417 -0.73 -22.06 -3.20
C ARG A 417 0.60 -22.80 -3.26
N THR A 418 0.98 -23.24 -4.45
CA THR A 418 2.26 -23.91 -4.70
C THR A 418 3.44 -22.97 -4.41
N MET A 419 3.38 -21.73 -4.91
CA MET A 419 4.42 -20.73 -4.69
C MET A 419 4.60 -20.38 -3.22
N LEU A 420 3.50 -20.12 -2.48
CA LEU A 420 3.54 -19.78 -1.05
C LEU A 420 4.11 -20.93 -0.20
N ARG A 421 3.79 -22.18 -0.53
CA ARG A 421 4.39 -23.37 0.11
C ARG A 421 5.83 -23.63 -0.32
N GLY A 422 6.20 -23.19 -1.52
CA GLY A 422 7.55 -23.28 -2.09
C GLY A 422 8.49 -22.15 -1.68
N ILE A 423 8.07 -21.23 -0.79
CA ILE A 423 9.00 -20.25 -0.21
C ILE A 423 10.03 -21.01 0.64
N THR A 424 11.31 -20.81 0.34
CA THR A 424 12.40 -21.48 1.06
C THR A 424 13.12 -20.55 2.03
N HIS A 425 13.23 -19.26 1.69
CA HIS A 425 13.93 -18.24 2.46
C HIS A 425 13.23 -16.88 2.31
N VAL A 426 13.31 -16.07 3.37
CA VAL A 426 12.94 -14.65 3.39
C VAL A 426 14.12 -13.88 3.96
N GLY A 427 14.57 -12.84 3.25
CA GLY A 427 15.72 -12.04 3.63
C GLY A 427 15.44 -11.03 4.74
N ASP A 428 16.52 -10.58 5.37
CA ASP A 428 16.55 -9.53 6.38
C ASP A 428 16.73 -8.12 5.76
N ASP A 429 16.84 -8.04 4.43
CA ASP A 429 16.90 -6.83 3.60
C ASP A 429 15.51 -6.17 3.45
N VAL A 430 14.85 -5.96 4.58
CA VAL A 430 13.44 -5.56 4.66
C VAL A 430 13.20 -4.16 4.11
N GLU A 431 12.24 -4.05 3.19
CA GLU A 431 11.69 -2.80 2.70
C GLU A 431 10.20 -2.67 3.03
N ARG A 432 9.74 -1.42 3.14
CA ARG A 432 8.33 -1.07 3.39
C ARG A 432 7.71 -0.47 2.13
N PHE A 433 6.54 -0.98 1.78
CA PHE A 433 5.71 -0.47 0.71
C PHE A 433 4.28 -0.26 1.25
N GLY A 434 4.03 0.97 1.70
CA GLY A 434 2.76 1.30 2.35
C GLY A 434 2.48 0.42 3.57
N ALA A 435 1.44 -0.41 3.45
CA ALA A 435 1.01 -1.34 4.49
C ALA A 435 1.83 -2.63 4.55
N PHE A 436 2.66 -2.95 3.54
CA PHE A 436 3.39 -4.20 3.47
C PHE A 436 4.87 -4.01 3.79
N ARG A 437 5.47 -4.99 4.47
CA ARG A 437 6.88 -5.03 4.80
C ARG A 437 7.42 -6.44 4.66
N THR A 438 8.50 -6.59 3.90
CA THR A 438 9.20 -7.87 3.69
C THR A 438 10.61 -7.63 3.17
N GLY A 439 11.51 -8.58 3.39
CA GLY A 439 12.76 -8.67 2.62
C GLY A 439 12.55 -9.42 1.31
N SER A 440 13.66 -9.79 0.67
CA SER A 440 13.66 -10.62 -0.53
C SER A 440 13.01 -11.99 -0.24
N ILE A 441 12.30 -12.57 -1.21
CA ILE A 441 11.64 -13.88 -1.04
C ILE A 441 12.16 -14.85 -2.10
N LEU A 442 12.68 -16.00 -1.67
CA LEU A 442 13.13 -17.08 -2.56
C LEU A 442 12.06 -18.16 -2.68
N VAL A 443 11.60 -18.40 -3.91
CA VAL A 443 10.68 -19.49 -4.26
C VAL A 443 11.45 -20.57 -5.01
N ASP A 444 11.31 -21.82 -4.58
CA ASP A 444 12.12 -22.97 -5.03
C ASP A 444 12.02 -23.24 -6.54
N ALA A 445 10.80 -23.20 -7.09
CA ALA A 445 10.59 -23.52 -8.49
C ALA A 445 9.41 -22.73 -9.08
N MET A 446 9.66 -22.03 -10.18
CA MET A 446 8.64 -21.38 -11.01
C MET A 446 8.92 -21.64 -12.49
N HIS A 447 7.87 -21.60 -13.32
CA HIS A 447 8.04 -21.67 -14.77
C HIS A 447 8.52 -20.32 -15.29
N ILE A 448 9.69 -20.32 -15.93
CA ILE A 448 10.30 -19.16 -16.57
C ILE A 448 10.06 -19.30 -18.07
N GLY A 449 9.18 -18.49 -18.62
CA GLY A 449 8.90 -18.42 -20.05
C GLY A 449 9.74 -17.34 -20.72
N GLY A 450 10.60 -17.74 -21.66
CA GLY A 450 11.38 -16.83 -22.49
C GLY A 450 11.49 -17.32 -23.93
N ARG A 451 12.47 -16.83 -24.69
CA ARG A 451 12.75 -17.28 -26.06
C ARG A 451 14.13 -17.92 -26.11
N ALA A 452 14.25 -18.96 -26.93
CA ALA A 452 15.54 -19.60 -27.22
C ALA A 452 16.37 -18.75 -28.19
#